data_AF-A0A2G1WZ59-F1
#
_entry.id   AF-A0A2G1WZ59-F1
#
_cell.length_a   1.000
_cell.length_b   1.000
_cell.length_c   1.000
_cell.angle_alpha   90.00
_cell.angle_beta   90.00
_cell.angle_gamma   90.00
#
_symmetry.space_group_name_H-M   'P 1'
#
loop_
_entity.id
_entity.type
_entity.pdbx_description
1 polymer ?
#
loop_
_entity_poly.entity_id
_entity_poly.type
_entity_poly.pdbx_seq_one_letter_code
_entity_poly.pdbx_strand_id
1 'polypeptide(L)'
;MHVVVNAAQSVDGKLATRRREQLRISGPEDFDRVDRVRAAADAVLVGVGTVLADDPHLTLDEEDRRVERLRNGRPGDPARVVVDSTGRTPTDARILDDAATTYLLVSAATDRERREALADAGAEVIVAGEERVDVAEGLDRLA
;
A
#
# COMPACT_ATOMS: atom_id res chain seq x y z
N MET A 1 9.61 9.40 11.53
CA MET A 1 8.86 8.23 11.00
C MET A 1 9.62 6.94 11.31
N HIS A 2 8.94 5.83 11.57
CA HIS A 2 9.54 4.50 11.72
C HIS A 2 9.09 3.61 10.55
N VAL A 3 10.03 2.93 9.90
CA VAL A 3 9.77 2.14 8.68
C VAL A 3 10.20 0.69 8.89
N VAL A 4 9.31 -0.24 8.58
CA VAL A 4 9.58 -1.69 8.62
C VAL A 4 9.33 -2.26 7.23
N VAL A 5 10.31 -2.99 6.69
CA VAL A 5 10.17 -3.72 5.43
C VAL A 5 9.91 -5.18 5.74
N ASN A 6 8.81 -5.72 5.21
CA ASN A 6 8.46 -7.13 5.32
C ASN A 6 8.33 -7.74 3.93
N ALA A 7 9.02 -8.86 3.68
CA ALA A 7 8.96 -9.59 2.42
C ALA A 7 9.04 -11.10 2.67
N ALA A 8 8.26 -11.87 1.90
CA ALA A 8 8.39 -13.31 1.79
C ALA A 8 9.18 -13.64 0.51
N GLN A 9 10.25 -14.41 0.63
CA GLN A 9 11.11 -14.76 -0.50
C GLN A 9 11.44 -16.25 -0.51
N SER A 10 11.67 -16.80 -1.70
CA SER A 10 12.25 -18.13 -1.87
C SER A 10 13.68 -18.17 -1.28
N VAL A 11 14.21 -19.38 -1.08
CA VAL A 11 15.56 -19.58 -0.52
C VAL A 11 16.66 -18.93 -1.37
N ASP A 12 16.44 -18.79 -2.68
CA ASP A 12 17.35 -18.12 -3.61
C ASP A 12 17.07 -16.61 -3.75
N GLY A 13 16.19 -16.05 -2.92
CA GLY A 13 15.95 -14.61 -2.79
C GLY A 13 15.02 -14.02 -3.86
N LYS A 14 13.98 -14.76 -4.27
CA LYS A 14 13.02 -14.31 -5.29
C LYS A 14 11.64 -14.10 -4.65
N LEU A 15 10.98 -13.02 -5.05
CA LEU A 15 9.62 -12.69 -4.60
C LEU A 15 8.53 -13.29 -5.51
N ALA A 16 8.88 -13.58 -6.77
CA ALA A 16 7.95 -14.06 -7.79
C ALA A 16 8.69 -14.88 -8.85
N THR A 17 7.93 -15.55 -9.73
CA THR A 17 8.51 -16.23 -10.90
C THR A 17 9.07 -15.22 -11.90
N ARG A 18 9.85 -15.70 -12.89
CA ARG A 18 10.29 -14.86 -14.03
C ARG A 18 9.12 -14.22 -14.79
N ARG A 19 7.93 -14.84 -14.75
CA ARG A 19 6.70 -14.31 -15.38
C ARG A 19 5.95 -13.31 -14.48
N ARG A 20 6.50 -12.98 -13.30
CA ARG A 20 5.87 -12.14 -12.26
C ARG A 20 4.56 -12.74 -11.72
N GLU A 21 4.46 -14.06 -11.74
CA GLU A 21 3.35 -14.77 -11.13
C GLU A 21 3.66 -14.94 -9.63
N GLN A 22 2.64 -14.70 -8.80
CA GLN A 22 2.73 -14.92 -7.37
C GLN A 22 2.83 -16.42 -7.08
N LEU A 23 3.76 -16.79 -6.20
CA LEU A 23 3.86 -18.13 -5.64
C LEU A 23 3.48 -18.08 -4.16
N ARG A 24 2.89 -19.16 -3.66
CA ARG A 24 2.74 -19.35 -2.22
C ARG A 24 4.11 -19.70 -1.63
N ILE A 25 4.86 -18.67 -1.26
CA ILE A 25 6.15 -18.78 -0.57
C ILE A 25 5.93 -19.02 0.93
N SER A 26 4.99 -18.29 1.52
CA SER A 26 4.69 -18.31 2.95
C SER A 26 3.55 -19.25 3.32
N GLY A 27 3.55 -19.70 4.58
CA GLY A 27 2.48 -20.47 5.20
C GLY A 27 1.56 -19.63 6.09
N PRO A 28 0.51 -20.23 6.67
CA PRO A 28 -0.46 -19.56 7.54
C PRO A 28 0.17 -18.78 8.69
N GLU A 29 1.22 -19.32 9.31
CA GLU A 29 1.90 -18.70 10.45
C GLU A 29 2.59 -17.38 10.06
N ASP A 30 3.12 -17.29 8.83
CA ASP A 30 3.73 -16.06 8.33
C ASP A 30 2.69 -15.05 7.85
N PHE A 31 1.55 -15.51 7.31
CA PHE A 31 0.40 -14.63 7.02
C PHE A 31 -0.13 -13.98 8.30
N ASP A 32 -0.31 -14.76 9.35
CA ASP A 32 -0.68 -14.29 10.68
C ASP A 32 0.37 -13.32 11.26
N ARG A 33 1.67 -13.60 11.05
CA ARG A 33 2.75 -12.70 11.47
C ARG A 33 2.75 -11.37 10.72
N VAL A 34 2.59 -11.35 9.39
CA VAL A 34 2.55 -10.09 8.63
C VAL A 34 1.30 -9.29 8.98
N ASP A 35 0.18 -9.94 9.25
CA ASP A 35 -1.05 -9.26 9.67
C ASP A 35 -0.88 -8.59 11.04
N ARG A 36 -0.16 -9.20 12.00
CA ARG A 36 0.29 -8.51 13.22
C ARG A 36 1.17 -7.29 12.94
N VAL A 37 2.11 -7.39 11.99
CA VAL A 37 2.98 -6.26 11.62
C VAL A 37 2.14 -5.11 11.05
N ARG A 38 1.16 -5.42 10.19
CA ARG A 38 0.21 -4.43 9.66
C ARG A 38 -0.65 -3.81 10.75
N ALA A 39 -1.14 -4.61 11.69
CA ALA A 39 -1.96 -4.12 12.81
C ALA A 39 -1.21 -3.16 13.72
N ALA A 40 0.10 -3.35 13.88
CA ALA A 40 0.96 -2.44 14.62
C ALA A 40 1.27 -1.13 13.85
N ALA A 41 1.32 -1.17 12.51
CA ALA A 41 1.65 -0.02 11.68
C ALA A 41 0.49 0.97 11.51
N ASP A 42 0.79 2.25 11.29
CA ASP A 42 -0.23 3.25 10.97
C ASP A 42 -0.62 3.23 9.49
N ALA A 43 0.31 2.80 8.63
CA ALA A 43 0.09 2.65 7.20
C ALA A 43 0.84 1.44 6.62
N VAL A 44 0.31 0.89 5.51
CA VAL A 44 0.94 -0.16 4.71
C VAL A 44 1.27 0.40 3.33
N LEU A 45 2.54 0.33 2.94
CA LEU A 45 3.04 0.87 1.68
C LEU A 45 3.36 -0.23 0.68
N VAL A 46 2.92 -0.03 -0.57
CA VAL A 46 3.33 -0.85 -1.73
C VAL A 46 3.70 0.05 -2.91
N GLY A 47 4.43 -0.51 -3.88
CA GLY A 47 4.59 0.14 -5.18
C GLY A 47 3.44 -0.20 -6.12
N VAL A 48 3.18 0.65 -7.11
CA VAL A 48 2.14 0.39 -8.14
C VAL A 48 2.33 -0.94 -8.88
N GLY A 49 3.57 -1.44 -8.97
CA GLY A 49 3.84 -2.75 -9.58
C GLY A 49 3.11 -3.90 -8.85
N THR A 50 2.99 -3.82 -7.53
CA THR A 50 2.23 -4.78 -6.72
C THR A 50 0.73 -4.60 -6.94
N VAL A 51 0.23 -3.36 -7.01
CA VAL A 51 -1.19 -3.09 -7.28
C VAL A 51 -1.60 -3.67 -8.63
N LEU A 52 -0.79 -3.46 -9.67
CA LEU A 52 -1.08 -3.96 -11.02
C LEU A 52 -0.98 -5.49 -11.15
N ALA A 53 -0.16 -6.14 -10.32
CA ALA A 53 0.04 -7.58 -10.39
C ALA A 53 -0.98 -8.34 -9.53
N ASP A 54 -1.29 -7.83 -8.35
CA ASP A 54 -1.98 -8.59 -7.29
C ASP A 54 -3.31 -7.94 -6.85
N ASP A 55 -3.61 -6.70 -7.25
CA ASP A 55 -4.78 -5.91 -6.84
C ASP A 55 -5.16 -6.09 -5.34
N PRO A 56 -4.22 -5.78 -4.42
CA PRO A 56 -4.39 -6.11 -3.02
C PRO A 56 -5.30 -5.11 -2.32
N HIS A 57 -6.10 -5.61 -1.38
CA HIS A 57 -6.96 -4.77 -0.53
C HIS A 57 -6.19 -4.05 0.59
N LEU A 58 -5.11 -4.70 1.09
CA LEU A 58 -4.23 -4.25 2.18
C LEU A 58 -4.91 -3.93 3.52
N THR A 59 -6.07 -4.52 3.79
CA THR A 59 -6.71 -4.49 5.10
C THR A 59 -6.21 -5.63 5.99
N LEU A 60 -6.56 -5.59 7.28
CA LEU A 60 -6.25 -6.66 8.22
C LEU A 60 -7.19 -7.85 8.01
N ASP A 61 -6.63 -9.06 8.01
CA ASP A 61 -7.42 -10.28 7.82
C ASP A 61 -8.16 -10.69 9.10
N GLU A 62 -7.56 -10.47 10.27
CA GLU A 62 -8.14 -10.84 11.57
C GLU A 62 -9.00 -9.71 12.18
N GLU A 63 -10.29 -10.00 12.42
CA GLU A 63 -11.25 -9.03 12.97
C GLU A 63 -10.84 -8.52 14.36
N ASP A 64 -10.32 -9.41 15.21
CA ASP A 64 -9.88 -9.06 16.57
C ASP A 64 -8.82 -7.94 16.57
N ARG A 65 -7.94 -7.91 15.55
CA ARG A 65 -6.91 -6.86 15.40
C ARG A 65 -7.51 -5.53 14.99
N ARG A 66 -8.55 -5.53 14.15
CA ARG A 66 -9.29 -4.31 13.82
C ARG A 66 -9.99 -3.75 15.05
N VAL A 67 -10.64 -4.62 15.83
CA VAL A 67 -11.30 -4.24 17.08
C VAL A 67 -10.30 -3.68 18.09
N GLU A 68 -9.12 -4.29 18.23
CA GLU A 68 -8.07 -3.80 19.12
C GLU A 68 -7.58 -2.40 18.71
N ARG A 69 -7.36 -2.16 17.41
CA ARG A 69 -6.98 -0.84 16.90
C ARG A 69 -8.04 0.21 17.22
N LEU A 70 -9.31 -0.09 16.98
CA LEU A 70 -10.44 0.79 17.31
C LEU A 70 -10.48 1.12 18.81
N ARG A 71 -10.29 0.11 19.69
CA ARG A 71 -10.24 0.32 21.15
C ARG A 71 -9.09 1.23 21.58
N ASN A 72 -7.99 1.25 20.83
CA ASN A 72 -6.84 2.10 21.06
C ASN A 72 -6.96 3.48 20.36
N GLY A 73 -8.14 3.83 19.84
CA GLY A 73 -8.38 5.12 19.19
C GLY A 73 -7.78 5.26 17.79
N ARG A 74 -7.41 4.15 17.16
CA ARG A 74 -6.87 4.09 15.79
C ARG A 74 -7.95 3.61 14.81
N PRO A 75 -7.87 3.95 13.52
CA PRO A 75 -8.74 3.33 12.51
C PRO A 75 -8.58 1.80 12.50
N GLY A 76 -9.68 1.08 12.20
CA GLY A 76 -9.70 -0.38 12.22
C GLY A 76 -8.64 -1.01 11.32
N ASP A 77 -8.39 -0.41 10.17
CA ASP A 77 -7.31 -0.77 9.25
C ASP A 77 -6.21 0.30 9.24
N PRO A 78 -4.96 -0.07 8.94
CA PRO A 78 -3.93 0.90 8.62
C PRO A 78 -4.26 1.64 7.32
N ALA A 79 -3.80 2.89 7.20
CA ALA A 79 -3.88 3.60 5.94
C ALA A 79 -3.11 2.86 4.84
N ARG A 80 -3.50 3.05 3.59
CA ARG A 80 -2.89 2.37 2.44
C ARG A 80 -2.07 3.40 1.68
N VAL A 81 -0.82 3.08 1.33
CA VAL A 81 0.06 4.00 0.60
C VAL A 81 0.54 3.31 -0.67
N VAL A 82 0.32 3.96 -1.81
CA VAL A 82 0.82 3.47 -3.10
C VAL A 82 1.84 4.45 -3.65
N VAL A 83 3.02 3.95 -3.99
CA VAL A 83 4.05 4.72 -4.71
C VAL A 83 3.89 4.48 -6.21
N ASP A 84 3.49 5.52 -6.94
CA ASP A 84 3.12 5.45 -8.36
C ASP A 84 3.55 6.71 -9.13
N SER A 85 4.79 6.72 -9.60
CA SER A 85 5.37 7.92 -10.23
C SER A 85 4.62 8.45 -11.46
N THR A 86 3.82 7.63 -12.14
CA THR A 86 3.14 8.03 -13.37
C THR A 86 1.63 7.77 -13.31
N GLY A 87 1.07 7.59 -12.10
CA GLY A 87 -0.38 7.40 -11.90
C GLY A 87 -0.98 6.19 -12.62
N ARG A 88 -0.28 5.06 -12.72
CA ARG A 88 -0.77 3.82 -13.37
C ARG A 88 -1.79 3.02 -12.55
N THR A 89 -2.01 3.37 -11.29
CA THR A 89 -2.99 2.71 -10.40
C THR A 89 -4.38 2.75 -11.03
N PRO A 90 -5.04 1.60 -11.30
CA PRO A 90 -6.38 1.60 -11.86
C PRO A 90 -7.36 2.34 -10.93
N THR A 91 -8.29 3.11 -11.49
CA THR A 91 -9.30 3.86 -10.71
C THR A 91 -10.37 2.95 -10.09
N ASP A 92 -10.38 1.68 -10.47
CA ASP A 92 -11.21 0.61 -9.92
C ASP A 92 -10.39 -0.38 -9.07
N ALA A 93 -9.13 -0.07 -8.76
CA ALA A 93 -8.29 -0.92 -7.90
C ALA A 93 -8.93 -1.07 -6.52
N ARG A 94 -8.89 -2.28 -5.95
CA ARG A 94 -9.52 -2.58 -4.65
C ARG A 94 -8.99 -1.73 -3.51
N ILE A 95 -7.76 -1.25 -3.64
CA ILE A 95 -7.11 -0.37 -2.69
C ILE A 95 -7.73 1.04 -2.63
N LEU A 96 -8.61 1.42 -3.57
CA LEU A 96 -9.25 2.74 -3.62
C LEU A 96 -10.68 2.77 -3.06
N ASP A 97 -11.15 1.65 -2.49
CA ASP A 97 -12.45 1.63 -1.82
C ASP A 97 -12.47 2.43 -0.50
N ASP A 98 -13.60 2.42 0.21
CA ASP A 98 -13.80 3.15 1.46
C ASP A 98 -13.37 2.37 2.72
N ALA A 99 -12.73 1.20 2.59
CA ALA A 99 -12.35 0.38 3.74
C ALA A 99 -11.26 1.03 4.60
N ALA A 100 -10.37 1.83 4.01
CA ALA A 100 -9.34 2.60 4.70
C ALA A 100 -8.88 3.81 3.86
N THR A 101 -8.34 4.85 4.49
CA THR A 101 -7.73 5.98 3.75
C THR A 101 -6.60 5.48 2.84
N THR A 102 -6.61 5.91 1.58
CA THR A 102 -5.57 5.55 0.61
C THR A 102 -4.83 6.77 0.12
N TYR A 103 -3.56 6.86 0.48
CA TYR A 103 -2.64 7.86 -0.04
C TYR A 103 -1.98 7.37 -1.32
N LEU A 104 -2.02 8.18 -2.37
CA LEU A 104 -1.36 7.89 -3.64
C LEU A 104 -0.23 8.87 -3.87
N LEU A 105 1.01 8.41 -3.71
CA LEU A 105 2.20 9.22 -3.96
C LEU A 105 2.51 9.20 -5.45
N VAL A 106 2.46 10.36 -6.10
CA VAL A 106 2.75 10.54 -7.52
C VAL A 106 3.83 11.59 -7.73
N SER A 107 4.49 11.58 -8.89
CA SER A 107 5.46 12.63 -9.24
C SER A 107 4.76 13.85 -9.87
N ALA A 108 5.43 15.00 -9.89
CA ALA A 108 4.92 16.22 -10.54
C ALA A 108 4.67 16.04 -12.04
N ALA A 109 5.40 15.12 -12.69
CA ALA A 109 5.20 14.72 -14.09
C ALA A 109 3.88 13.98 -14.33
N THR A 110 3.13 13.58 -13.30
CA THR A 110 1.80 12.98 -13.47
C THR A 110 0.78 14.04 -13.88
N ASP A 111 0.10 13.80 -15.01
CA ASP A 111 -0.89 14.71 -15.57
C ASP A 111 -1.96 15.10 -14.54
N ARG A 112 -2.39 16.36 -14.61
CA ARG A 112 -3.38 16.90 -13.68
C ARG A 112 -4.72 16.15 -13.76
N GLU A 113 -5.23 15.92 -14.96
CA GLU A 113 -6.48 15.17 -15.18
C GLU A 113 -6.37 13.76 -14.59
N ARG A 114 -5.19 13.14 -14.70
CA ARG A 114 -4.97 11.82 -14.12
C ARG A 114 -5.01 11.84 -12.60
N ARG A 115 -4.40 12.85 -11.97
CA ARG A 115 -4.47 13.04 -10.52
C ARG A 115 -5.89 13.29 -10.03
N GLU A 116 -6.66 14.09 -10.76
CA GLU A 116 -8.06 14.36 -10.46
C GLU A 116 -8.90 13.08 -10.55
N ALA A 117 -8.74 12.28 -11.61
CA ALA A 117 -9.43 10.99 -11.74
C ALA A 117 -9.10 9.99 -10.61
N LEU A 118 -7.86 10.00 -10.11
CA LEU A 118 -7.45 9.17 -8.97
C LEU A 118 -8.02 9.68 -7.65
N ALA A 119 -8.14 11.00 -7.48
CA ALA A 119 -8.78 11.60 -6.33
C ALA A 119 -10.29 11.32 -6.31
N ASP A 120 -10.96 11.46 -7.46
CA ASP A 120 -12.38 11.12 -7.62
C ASP A 120 -12.67 9.63 -7.37
N ALA A 121 -11.68 8.77 -7.61
CA ALA A 121 -11.74 7.35 -7.32
C ALA A 121 -11.53 6.99 -5.83
N GLY A 122 -11.23 7.96 -4.96
CA GLY A 122 -11.08 7.76 -3.51
C GLY A 122 -9.66 7.91 -2.97
N ALA A 123 -8.67 8.28 -3.81
CA ALA A 123 -7.29 8.44 -3.36
C ALA A 123 -7.01 9.85 -2.81
N GLU A 124 -6.29 9.94 -1.68
CA GLU A 124 -5.63 11.17 -1.26
C GLU A 124 -4.30 11.32 -2.02
N VAL A 125 -4.34 12.05 -3.14
CA VAL A 125 -3.19 12.20 -4.04
C VAL A 125 -2.18 13.20 -3.48
N ILE A 126 -0.94 12.74 -3.29
CA ILE A 126 0.19 13.55 -2.82
C ILE A 126 1.24 13.60 -3.91
N VAL A 127 1.60 14.81 -4.35
CA VAL A 127 2.67 15.03 -5.32
C VAL A 127 3.98 15.21 -4.59
N ALA A 128 4.96 14.34 -4.83
CA ALA A 128 6.31 14.41 -4.25
C ALA A 128 7.36 14.01 -5.30
N GLY A 129 8.40 14.83 -5.47
CA GLY A 129 9.37 14.69 -6.56
C GLY A 129 8.88 15.12 -7.95
N GLU A 130 9.81 15.19 -8.91
CA GLU A 130 9.60 15.74 -10.26
C GLU A 130 9.20 14.67 -11.28
N GLU A 131 10.18 13.87 -11.75
CA GLU A 131 9.99 12.80 -12.74
C GLU A 131 9.66 11.44 -12.09
N ARG A 132 10.09 11.28 -10.84
CA ARG A 132 9.85 10.09 -10.03
C ARG A 132 9.44 10.54 -8.64
N VAL A 133 8.68 9.69 -7.97
CA VAL A 133 8.29 9.94 -6.59
C VAL A 133 9.54 10.04 -5.73
N ASP A 134 9.70 11.17 -5.05
CA ASP A 134 10.58 11.23 -3.89
C ASP A 134 9.83 10.61 -2.70
N VAL A 135 10.22 9.39 -2.35
CA VAL A 135 9.55 8.63 -1.30
C VAL A 135 9.79 9.29 0.06
N ALA A 136 10.96 9.88 0.32
CA ALA A 136 11.22 10.53 1.59
C ALA A 136 10.31 11.76 1.76
N GLU A 137 10.26 12.61 0.74
CA GLU A 137 9.36 13.77 0.72
C GLU A 137 7.89 13.36 0.85
N GLY A 138 7.47 12.33 0.09
CA GLY A 138 6.09 11.85 0.13
C GLY A 138 5.70 11.30 1.50
N LEU A 139 6.61 10.60 2.17
CA LEU A 139 6.39 10.08 3.52
C LEU A 139 6.37 11.17 4.59
N ASP A 140 7.21 12.20 4.47
CA ASP A 140 7.21 13.35 5.39
C ASP A 140 5.89 14.14 5.36
N ARG A 141 5.15 14.08 4.25
CA ARG A 141 3.82 14.69 4.11
C ARG A 141 2.67 13.86 4.69
N LEU A 142 2.94 12.61 5.12
CA LEU A 142 1.96 11.76 5.81
C LEU A 142 1.98 11.93 7.34
N ALA A 143 2.98 12.64 7.87
CA ALA A 143 3.20 12.87 9.30
C ALA A 143 2.55 14.18 9.77
#